data_AF-A0A925WJJ9-F1
#
_entry.id   AF-A0A925WJJ9-F1
#
_cell.length_a   1.000
_cell.length_b   1.000
_cell.length_c   1.000
_cell.angle_alpha   90.00
_cell.angle_beta   90.00
_cell.angle_gamma   90.00
#
_symmetry.space_group_name_H-M   'P 1'
#
loop_
_entity.id
_entity.type
_entity.pdbx_description
1 polymer ?
#
loop_
_entity_poly.entity_id
_entity_poly.type
_entity_poly.pdbx_seq_one_letter_code
_entity_poly.pdbx_strand_id
1 'polypeptide(L)'
;MASIKIPTPLRAYAGGEAQVTVAGATVGAALNDLVTQHPDLKAHLFNGDDLRSFVNVFLDDEDVRFLEGMATEIGADAALRIIPSIAGGNANVRKIDQTALKTGQLLTIVLLVTAFVMNSPLLVLLVGLAQLTGALALPYAPYKLAYERVVKPLGIAKPNLQLGTPEPHRFALLVGALFNFTAALMLWAGAGGIGWGLVAVVLVLANLNLWLNFCAGCWMYYQLHRLGIPGFTQARLS
;
A
#
# COMPACT_ATOMS: atom_id res chain seq x y z
N MET A 1 -5.74 -0.58 37.82
CA MET A 1 -4.54 -1.36 37.44
C MET A 1 -4.46 -1.34 35.93
N ALA A 2 -3.27 -1.12 35.38
CA ALA A 2 -3.10 -1.03 33.93
C ALA A 2 -3.44 -2.38 33.29
N SER A 3 -3.81 -2.35 32.01
CA SER A 3 -4.20 -3.57 31.30
C SER A 3 -3.52 -3.65 29.95
N ILE A 4 -3.16 -4.85 29.53
CA ILE A 4 -2.54 -5.12 28.23
C ILE A 4 -3.48 -5.98 27.40
N LYS A 5 -3.92 -5.45 26.26
CA LYS A 5 -4.72 -6.20 25.29
C LYS A 5 -3.83 -7.16 24.51
N ILE A 6 -4.17 -8.45 24.56
CA ILE A 6 -3.42 -9.53 23.92
C ILE A 6 -3.99 -9.81 22.51
N PRO A 7 -3.17 -9.70 21.47
CA PRO A 7 -3.59 -9.96 20.09
C PRO A 7 -3.88 -11.45 19.90
N THR A 8 -4.84 -11.77 19.02
CA THR A 8 -5.32 -13.15 18.78
C THR A 8 -4.20 -14.19 18.62
N PRO A 9 -3.12 -13.95 17.84
CA PRO A 9 -2.04 -14.93 17.68
C PRO A 9 -1.26 -15.25 18.95
N LEU A 10 -1.24 -14.32 19.92
CA LEU A 10 -0.49 -14.50 21.16
C LEU A 10 -1.33 -15.05 22.31
N ARG A 11 -2.67 -15.11 22.15
CA ARG A 11 -3.57 -15.57 23.23
C ARG A 11 -3.27 -16.99 23.67
N ALA A 12 -2.82 -17.86 22.76
CA ALA A 12 -2.42 -19.24 23.11
C ALA A 12 -1.30 -19.29 24.16
N TYR A 13 -0.42 -18.29 24.19
CA TYR A 13 0.67 -18.15 25.15
C TYR A 13 0.30 -17.31 26.39
N ALA A 14 -0.91 -16.74 26.39
CA ALA A 14 -1.48 -15.94 27.48
C ALA A 14 -2.69 -16.65 28.12
N GLY A 15 -2.71 -17.99 28.12
CA GLY A 15 -3.81 -18.78 28.72
C GLY A 15 -5.18 -18.61 28.02
N GLY A 16 -5.22 -18.08 26.80
CA GLY A 16 -6.43 -17.75 26.06
C GLY A 16 -6.99 -16.36 26.35
N GLU A 17 -6.38 -15.59 27.24
CA GLU A 17 -6.89 -14.28 27.67
C GLU A 17 -6.77 -13.22 26.57
N ALA A 18 -7.82 -12.40 26.43
CA ALA A 18 -7.82 -11.29 25.47
C ALA A 18 -7.22 -10.00 26.07
N GLN A 19 -7.13 -9.91 27.40
CA GLN A 19 -6.64 -8.77 28.14
C GLN A 19 -6.14 -9.25 29.50
N VAL A 20 -4.92 -8.85 29.85
CA VAL A 20 -4.27 -9.22 31.12
C VAL A 20 -4.09 -7.95 31.94
N THR A 21 -4.37 -8.04 33.24
CA THR A 21 -4.13 -6.93 34.18
C THR A 21 -2.69 -7.00 34.67
N VAL A 22 -1.99 -5.87 34.65
CA VAL A 22 -0.56 -5.80 34.96
C VAL A 22 -0.24 -4.72 35.98
N ALA A 23 0.84 -4.94 36.72
CA ALA A 23 1.42 -3.98 37.63
C ALA A 23 2.68 -3.34 37.03
N GLY A 24 2.84 -2.03 37.23
CA GLY A 24 4.02 -1.29 36.78
C GLY A 24 3.73 0.20 36.61
N ALA A 25 4.73 1.02 36.90
CA ALA A 25 4.68 2.47 36.65
C ALA A 25 5.15 2.86 35.25
N THR A 26 5.75 1.92 34.50
CA THR A 26 6.21 2.13 33.11
C THR A 26 5.78 0.99 32.21
N VAL A 27 5.82 1.24 30.90
CA VAL A 27 5.57 0.22 29.86
C VAL A 27 6.48 -1.01 30.07
N GLY A 28 7.75 -0.80 30.37
CA GLY A 28 8.69 -1.89 30.61
C GLY A 28 8.36 -2.72 31.84
N ALA A 29 7.98 -2.05 32.95
CA ALA A 29 7.54 -2.75 34.15
C ALA A 29 6.28 -3.59 33.90
N ALA A 30 5.30 -3.02 33.19
CA ALA A 30 4.06 -3.69 32.82
C ALA A 30 4.28 -4.92 31.91
N LEU A 31 5.19 -4.82 30.93
CA LEU A 31 5.54 -5.95 30.06
C LEU A 31 6.32 -7.04 30.81
N ASN A 32 7.16 -6.66 31.77
CA ASN A 32 7.88 -7.61 32.63
C ASN A 32 6.93 -8.37 33.57
N ASP A 33 5.93 -7.68 34.12
CA ASP A 33 4.87 -8.30 34.90
C ASP A 33 4.03 -9.27 34.04
N LEU A 34 3.66 -8.87 32.82
CA LEU A 34 2.97 -9.73 31.86
C LEU A 34 3.71 -11.05 31.61
N VAL A 35 5.02 -11.01 31.37
CA VAL A 35 5.80 -12.24 31.10
C VAL A 35 6.13 -13.02 32.37
N THR A 36 5.97 -12.41 33.55
CA THR A 36 6.05 -13.12 34.83
C THR A 36 4.77 -13.92 35.08
N GLN A 37 3.61 -13.34 34.77
CA GLN A 37 2.31 -14.03 34.82
C GLN A 37 2.18 -15.09 33.71
N HIS A 38 2.73 -14.84 32.52
CA HIS A 38 2.67 -15.74 31.37
C HIS A 38 4.07 -15.95 30.74
N PRO A 39 4.88 -16.89 31.28
CA PRO A 39 6.27 -17.10 30.87
C PRO A 39 6.46 -17.42 29.39
N ASP A 40 5.50 -18.12 28.78
CA ASP A 40 5.55 -18.51 27.36
C ASP A 40 5.58 -17.30 26.43
N LEU A 41 5.00 -16.15 26.84
CA LEU A 41 5.06 -14.91 26.04
C LEU A 41 6.47 -14.35 25.92
N LYS A 42 7.40 -14.66 26.85
CA LYS A 42 8.74 -14.08 26.86
C LYS A 42 9.48 -14.35 25.54
N ALA A 43 9.41 -15.59 25.04
CA ALA A 43 10.06 -15.96 23.79
C ALA A 43 9.50 -15.21 22.56
N HIS A 44 8.22 -14.80 22.61
CA HIS A 44 7.52 -14.11 21.53
C HIS A 44 7.66 -12.58 21.59
N LEU A 45 7.80 -12.01 22.79
CA LEU A 45 7.87 -10.56 23.00
C LEU A 45 9.30 -10.03 23.07
N PHE A 46 10.22 -10.79 23.68
CA PHE A 46 11.59 -10.35 23.98
C PHE A 46 12.66 -11.16 23.25
N ASN A 47 13.81 -10.54 23.01
CA ASN A 47 15.06 -11.17 22.60
C ASN A 47 16.15 -10.79 23.62
N GLY A 48 16.39 -11.66 24.60
CA GLY A 48 17.14 -11.27 25.79
C GLY A 48 16.30 -10.32 26.65
N ASP A 49 16.85 -9.16 26.98
CA ASP A 49 16.17 -8.10 27.75
C ASP A 49 15.50 -7.05 26.85
N ASP A 50 15.77 -7.09 25.53
CA ASP A 50 15.23 -6.14 24.56
C ASP A 50 13.89 -6.61 23.97
N LEU A 51 12.96 -5.68 23.78
CA LEU A 51 11.72 -5.94 23.05
C LEU A 51 12.05 -6.23 21.58
N ARG A 52 11.46 -7.29 21.02
CA ARG A 52 11.69 -7.63 19.61
C ARG A 52 11.20 -6.51 18.70
N SER A 53 11.96 -6.21 17.64
CA SER A 53 11.66 -5.14 16.68
C SER A 53 10.29 -5.26 16.00
N PHE A 54 9.77 -6.48 15.89
CA PHE A 54 8.45 -6.76 15.32
C PHE A 54 7.30 -6.68 16.34
N VAL A 55 7.57 -6.32 17.59
CA VAL A 55 6.54 -6.10 18.61
C VAL A 55 6.37 -4.61 18.81
N ASN A 56 5.19 -4.11 18.48
CA ASN A 56 4.83 -2.70 18.70
C ASN A 56 3.86 -2.64 19.87
N VAL A 57 4.09 -1.67 20.76
CA VAL A 57 3.29 -1.48 21.97
C VAL A 57 2.72 -0.07 21.91
N PHE A 58 1.42 0.04 22.16
CA PHE A 58 0.70 1.30 22.10
C PHE A 58 0.14 1.63 23.48
N LEU A 59 0.23 2.90 23.87
CA LEU A 59 -0.46 3.50 25.01
C LEU A 59 -1.53 4.44 24.46
N ASP A 60 -2.80 4.18 24.72
CA ASP A 60 -3.93 5.02 24.28
C ASP A 60 -3.89 5.44 22.79
N ASP A 61 -3.41 4.52 21.93
CA ASP A 61 -3.22 4.65 20.47
C ASP A 61 -1.95 5.34 19.96
N GLU A 62 -1.02 5.71 20.82
CA GLU A 62 0.32 6.17 20.43
C GLU A 62 1.38 5.06 20.62
N ASP A 63 2.22 4.82 19.61
CA ASP A 63 3.31 3.84 19.70
C ASP A 63 4.39 4.38 20.65
N VAL A 64 4.73 3.58 21.67
CA VAL A 64 5.67 3.97 22.73
C VAL A 64 7.06 4.34 22.21
N ARG A 65 7.41 3.95 20.97
CA ARG A 65 8.67 4.36 20.31
C ARG A 65 8.73 5.84 19.97
N PHE A 66 7.59 6.52 19.86
CA PHE A 66 7.53 7.98 19.70
C PHE A 66 7.43 8.72 21.05
N LEU A 67 7.30 7.97 22.14
CA LEU A 67 7.37 8.44 23.52
C LEU A 67 8.77 8.16 24.08
N GLU A 68 8.87 7.59 25.28
CA GLU A 68 10.13 7.24 25.96
C GLU A 68 10.41 5.73 25.90
N GLY A 69 9.79 5.02 24.96
CA GLY A 69 9.94 3.57 24.80
C GLY A 69 9.51 2.81 26.05
N MET A 70 10.37 1.91 26.54
CA MET A 70 10.11 1.11 27.74
C MET A 70 10.05 1.96 29.03
N ALA A 71 10.65 3.15 29.02
CA ALA A 71 10.64 4.06 30.15
C ALA A 71 9.33 4.89 30.24
N THR A 72 8.50 4.89 29.19
CA THR A 72 7.22 5.61 29.15
C THR A 72 6.40 5.29 30.39
N GLU A 73 6.09 6.32 31.18
CA GLU A 73 5.26 6.20 32.38
C GLU A 73 3.82 5.85 32.01
N ILE A 74 3.19 5.00 32.83
CA ILE A 74 1.80 4.59 32.65
C ILE A 74 1.01 4.84 33.92
N GLY A 75 -0.20 5.37 33.75
CA GLY A 75 -1.15 5.56 34.84
C GLY A 75 -1.75 4.24 35.32
N ALA A 76 -2.37 4.27 36.51
CA ALA A 76 -3.02 3.11 37.10
C ALA A 76 -4.16 2.54 36.24
N ASP A 77 -4.72 3.29 35.30
CA ASP A 77 -5.80 2.84 34.41
C ASP A 77 -5.38 2.82 32.92
N ALA A 78 -4.08 2.80 32.67
CA ALA A 78 -3.53 2.79 31.31
C ALA A 78 -3.97 1.55 30.52
N ALA A 79 -4.38 1.77 29.28
CA ALA A 79 -4.74 0.73 28.33
C ALA A 79 -3.61 0.54 27.32
N LEU A 80 -2.79 -0.49 27.55
CA LEU A 80 -1.73 -0.89 26.63
C LEU A 80 -2.25 -1.89 25.61
N ARG A 81 -1.70 -1.85 24.40
CA ARG A 81 -2.02 -2.79 23.33
C ARG A 81 -0.77 -3.31 22.66
N ILE A 82 -0.63 -4.64 22.62
CA ILE A 82 0.41 -5.31 21.85
C ILE A 82 -0.11 -5.56 20.44
N ILE A 83 0.59 -5.02 19.44
CA ILE A 83 0.37 -5.35 18.04
C ILE A 83 1.57 -6.19 17.58
N PRO A 84 1.38 -7.50 17.33
CA PRO A 84 2.41 -8.31 16.76
C PRO A 84 2.52 -7.89 15.29
N SER A 85 3.72 -7.63 14.80
CA SER A 85 3.93 -7.40 13.35
C SER A 85 3.76 -8.69 12.52
N ILE A 86 3.08 -9.70 13.08
CA ILE A 86 2.78 -11.02 12.51
C ILE A 86 1.46 -11.01 11.72
N ALA A 87 0.74 -9.88 11.65
CA ALA A 87 -0.20 -9.66 10.55
C ALA A 87 0.57 -9.22 9.30
N GLY A 88 1.30 -10.17 8.69
CA GLY A 88 1.90 -10.07 7.35
C GLY A 88 2.40 -8.68 7.00
N GLY A 89 3.39 -8.19 7.76
CA GLY A 89 3.96 -6.85 7.59
C GLY A 89 4.39 -6.60 6.14
N ASN A 90 3.48 -6.07 5.34
CA ASN A 90 3.77 -5.42 4.09
C ASN A 90 4.60 -4.19 4.46
N ALA A 91 5.93 -4.32 4.48
CA ALA A 91 6.89 -3.26 4.82
C ALA A 91 6.80 -1.99 3.93
N ASN A 92 5.80 -1.90 3.06
CA ASN A 92 5.54 -0.79 2.14
C ASN A 92 4.13 -0.18 2.26
N VAL A 93 3.36 -0.47 3.32
CA VAL A 93 2.12 0.28 3.57
C VAL A 93 2.49 1.73 3.90
N ARG A 94 2.03 2.66 3.07
CA ARG A 94 2.29 4.10 3.20
C ARG A 94 1.06 4.92 2.84
N LYS A 95 1.02 6.18 3.25
CA LYS A 95 -0.02 7.11 2.78
C LYS A 95 0.21 7.40 1.30
N ILE A 96 -0.71 6.96 0.45
CA ILE A 96 -0.69 7.18 -1.00
C ILE A 96 -1.84 8.13 -1.34
N ASP A 97 -1.54 9.12 -2.18
CA ASP A 97 -2.54 10.04 -2.69
C ASP A 97 -3.33 9.40 -3.85
N GLN A 98 -4.56 8.96 -3.57
CA GLN A 98 -5.43 8.37 -4.59
C GLN A 98 -5.83 9.37 -5.67
N THR A 99 -5.90 10.66 -5.33
CA THR A 99 -6.22 11.71 -6.31
C THR A 99 -5.11 11.79 -7.36
N ALA A 100 -3.84 11.67 -6.94
CA ALA A 100 -2.71 11.61 -7.87
C ALA A 100 -2.81 10.40 -8.83
N LEU A 101 -3.19 9.23 -8.32
CA LEU A 101 -3.37 8.01 -9.13
C LEU A 101 -4.50 8.16 -10.15
N LYS A 102 -5.67 8.67 -9.74
CA LYS A 102 -6.81 8.92 -10.63
C LYS A 102 -6.52 10.00 -11.67
N THR A 103 -5.71 11.00 -11.31
CA THR A 103 -5.25 12.04 -12.25
C THR A 103 -4.44 11.42 -13.39
N GLY A 104 -3.53 10.48 -13.09
CA GLY A 104 -2.77 9.78 -14.12
C GLY A 104 -3.65 8.94 -15.06
N GLN A 105 -4.72 8.35 -14.54
CA GLN A 105 -5.70 7.61 -15.34
C GLN A 105 -6.53 8.51 -16.24
N LEU A 106 -7.02 9.63 -15.71
CA LEU A 106 -7.73 10.63 -16.51
C LEU A 106 -6.84 11.16 -17.65
N LEU A 107 -5.59 11.49 -17.34
CA LEU A 107 -4.64 11.95 -18.35
C LEU A 107 -4.35 10.88 -19.41
N THR A 108 -4.23 9.62 -19.00
CA THR A 108 -4.10 8.48 -19.94
C THR A 108 -5.30 8.39 -20.87
N ILE A 109 -6.52 8.47 -20.33
CA ILE A 109 -7.76 8.41 -21.12
C ILE A 109 -7.80 9.56 -22.13
N VAL A 110 -7.58 10.79 -21.69
CA VAL A 110 -7.59 11.98 -22.55
C VAL A 110 -6.55 11.87 -23.66
N LEU A 111 -5.32 11.48 -23.33
CA LEU A 111 -4.25 11.34 -24.32
C LEU A 111 -4.52 10.22 -25.34
N LEU A 112 -5.05 9.08 -24.92
CA LEU A 112 -5.37 7.97 -25.84
C LEU A 112 -6.58 8.27 -26.73
N VAL A 113 -7.61 8.96 -26.21
CA VAL A 113 -8.72 9.45 -27.04
C VAL A 113 -8.21 10.46 -28.06
N THR A 114 -7.34 11.38 -27.64
CA THR A 114 -6.70 12.36 -28.54
C THR A 114 -5.86 11.64 -29.59
N ALA A 115 -5.11 10.60 -29.20
CA ALA A 115 -4.31 9.80 -30.13
C ALA A 115 -5.19 9.15 -31.20
N PHE A 116 -6.33 8.60 -30.81
CA PHE A 116 -7.31 8.01 -31.72
C PHE A 116 -7.89 9.04 -32.68
N VAL A 117 -8.37 10.17 -32.17
CA VAL A 117 -8.96 11.25 -32.99
C VAL A 117 -7.96 11.83 -33.99
N MET A 118 -6.71 12.02 -33.56
CA MET A 118 -5.63 12.51 -34.42
C MET A 118 -4.98 11.42 -35.28
N ASN A 119 -5.42 10.16 -35.15
CA ASN A 119 -4.80 8.98 -35.74
C ASN A 119 -3.26 8.97 -35.57
N SER A 120 -2.77 9.21 -34.35
CA SER A 120 -1.34 9.41 -34.05
C SER A 120 -0.74 8.25 -33.25
N PRO A 121 -0.01 7.32 -33.90
CA PRO A 121 0.69 6.22 -33.23
C PRO A 121 1.79 6.71 -32.28
N LEU A 122 2.40 7.86 -32.59
CA LEU A 122 3.41 8.48 -31.76
C LEU A 122 2.85 8.87 -30.39
N LEU A 123 1.62 9.37 -30.33
CA LEU A 123 1.00 9.74 -29.05
C LEU A 123 0.71 8.51 -28.19
N VAL A 124 0.30 7.38 -28.81
CA VAL A 124 0.14 6.09 -28.12
C VAL A 124 1.46 5.61 -27.52
N LEU A 125 2.56 5.73 -28.27
CA LEU A 125 3.89 5.42 -27.77
C LEU A 125 4.29 6.29 -26.58
N LEU A 126 4.06 7.61 -26.67
CA LEU A 126 4.38 8.54 -25.59
C LEU A 126 3.58 8.24 -24.31
N VAL A 127 2.32 7.84 -24.44
CA VAL A 127 1.51 7.34 -23.32
C VAL A 127 2.12 6.07 -22.71
N GLY A 128 2.53 5.11 -23.54
CA GLY A 128 3.22 3.90 -23.09
C GLY A 128 4.51 4.20 -22.32
N LEU A 129 5.32 5.14 -22.81
CA LEU A 129 6.52 5.62 -22.11
C LEU A 129 6.18 6.29 -20.78
N ALA A 130 5.17 7.16 -20.76
CA ALA A 130 4.74 7.82 -19.53
C ALA A 130 4.29 6.79 -18.46
N GLN A 131 3.54 5.76 -18.87
CA GLN A 131 3.15 4.66 -17.97
C GLN A 131 4.36 3.84 -17.50
N LEU A 132 5.32 3.54 -18.39
CA LEU A 132 6.54 2.81 -18.05
C LEU A 132 7.37 3.56 -17.00
N THR A 133 7.58 4.86 -17.15
CA THR A 133 8.32 5.66 -16.15
C THR A 133 7.63 5.66 -14.79
N GLY A 134 6.29 5.68 -14.76
CA GLY A 134 5.51 5.52 -13.53
C GLY A 134 5.64 4.11 -12.92
N ALA A 135 5.61 3.06 -13.73
CA ALA A 135 5.82 1.68 -13.28
C ALA A 135 7.21 1.49 -12.65
N LEU A 136 8.23 2.12 -13.22
CA LEU A 136 9.60 2.13 -12.70
C LEU A 136 9.81 3.07 -11.50
N ALA A 137 8.78 3.80 -11.06
CA ALA A 137 8.84 4.79 -9.98
C ALA A 137 9.93 5.85 -10.17
N LEU A 138 10.16 6.27 -11.41
CA LEU A 138 11.12 7.32 -11.71
C LEU A 138 10.61 8.67 -11.18
N PRO A 139 11.50 9.52 -10.63
CA PRO A 139 11.09 10.79 -10.02
C PRO A 139 10.49 11.77 -11.04
N TYR A 140 10.87 11.63 -12.31
CA TYR A 140 10.43 12.47 -13.43
C TYR A 140 9.25 11.89 -14.22
N ALA A 141 8.50 10.93 -13.65
CA ALA A 141 7.35 10.36 -14.33
C ALA A 141 6.33 11.45 -14.75
N PRO A 142 5.93 11.53 -16.04
CA PRO A 142 5.16 12.66 -16.56
C PRO A 142 3.84 12.91 -15.83
N TYR A 143 3.12 11.84 -15.48
CA TYR A 143 1.84 11.94 -14.79
C TYR A 143 1.98 12.44 -13.35
N LYS A 144 3.07 12.05 -12.68
CA LYS A 144 3.41 12.55 -11.36
C LYS A 144 3.73 14.05 -11.44
N LEU A 145 4.57 14.45 -12.40
CA LEU A 145 4.90 15.86 -12.61
C LEU A 145 3.68 16.70 -12.98
N ALA A 146 2.78 16.19 -13.83
CA ALA A 146 1.54 16.86 -14.18
C ALA A 146 0.67 17.08 -12.94
N TYR A 147 0.55 16.08 -12.06
CA TYR A 147 -0.19 16.24 -10.81
C TYR A 147 0.48 17.26 -9.88
N GLU A 148 1.78 17.11 -9.60
CA GLU A 148 2.49 17.93 -8.62
C GLU A 148 2.71 19.38 -9.05
N ARG A 149 2.93 19.62 -10.36
CA ARG A 149 3.23 20.96 -10.89
C ARG A 149 2.03 21.70 -11.46
N VAL A 150 0.95 21.00 -11.80
CA VAL A 150 -0.23 21.62 -12.44
C VAL A 150 -1.46 21.43 -11.58
N VAL A 151 -1.91 20.19 -11.37
CA VAL A 151 -3.21 19.91 -10.73
C VAL A 151 -3.25 20.34 -9.27
N LYS A 152 -2.22 19.98 -8.50
CA LYS A 152 -2.11 20.29 -7.07
C LYS A 152 -1.99 21.81 -6.79
N PRO A 153 -1.09 22.57 -7.43
CA PRO A 153 -0.97 24.01 -7.16
C PRO A 153 -2.16 24.82 -7.68
N LEU A 154 -2.81 24.39 -8.76
CA LEU A 154 -4.03 25.05 -9.25
C LEU A 154 -5.28 24.76 -8.40
N GLY A 155 -5.19 23.87 -7.40
CA GLY A 155 -6.31 23.54 -6.53
C GLY A 155 -7.47 22.81 -7.22
N ILE A 156 -7.24 22.25 -8.41
CA ILE A 156 -8.27 21.59 -9.24
C ILE A 156 -8.80 20.33 -8.55
N ALA A 157 -7.96 19.62 -7.79
CA ALA A 157 -8.35 18.41 -7.08
C ALA A 157 -7.72 18.38 -5.68
N LYS A 158 -8.50 17.95 -4.68
CA LYS A 158 -8.03 17.82 -3.29
C LYS A 158 -7.26 16.50 -3.10
N PRO A 159 -6.09 16.50 -2.46
CA PRO A 159 -5.36 15.28 -2.12
C PRO A 159 -6.21 14.33 -1.27
N ASN A 160 -6.24 13.05 -1.61
CA ASN A 160 -6.95 12.02 -0.86
C ASN A 160 -5.96 10.94 -0.42
N LEU A 161 -5.40 11.12 0.78
CA LEU A 161 -4.37 10.26 1.34
C LEU A 161 -5.00 9.03 1.98
N GLN A 162 -4.81 7.87 1.38
CA GLN A 162 -5.24 6.59 1.91
C GLN A 162 -4.05 5.68 2.16
N LEU A 163 -4.17 4.81 3.16
CA LEU A 163 -3.16 3.79 3.42
C LEU A 163 -3.20 2.77 2.30
N GLY A 164 -2.05 2.53 1.68
CA GLY A 164 -1.95 1.67 0.51
C GLY A 164 -0.54 1.18 0.25
N THR A 165 -0.45 0.15 -0.59
CA THR A 165 0.81 -0.34 -1.15
C THR A 165 0.91 0.11 -2.62
N PRO A 166 2.03 0.68 -3.04
CA PRO A 166 2.21 1.22 -4.40
C PRO A 166 2.37 0.13 -5.48
N GLU A 167 2.84 -1.06 -5.13
CA GLU A 167 3.31 -2.10 -6.05
C GLU A 167 2.21 -2.62 -6.98
N PRO A 168 0.97 -2.92 -6.51
CA PRO A 168 -0.11 -3.36 -7.38
C PRO A 168 -0.45 -2.34 -8.46
N HIS A 169 -0.37 -1.04 -8.14
CA HIS A 169 -0.61 0.02 -9.12
C HIS A 169 0.55 0.16 -10.11
N ARG A 170 1.80 0.04 -9.66
CA ARG A 170 2.98 0.04 -10.54
C ARG A 170 2.94 -1.12 -11.54
N PHE A 171 2.48 -2.29 -11.09
CA PHE A 171 2.25 -3.44 -11.97
C PHE A 171 1.17 -3.15 -13.02
N ALA A 172 0.05 -2.53 -12.63
CA ALA A 172 -1.00 -2.14 -13.57
C ALA A 172 -0.48 -1.16 -14.64
N LEU A 173 0.37 -0.20 -14.27
CA LEU A 173 1.02 0.72 -15.21
C LEU A 173 1.95 -0.01 -16.18
N LEU A 174 2.69 -1.02 -15.73
CA LEU A 174 3.56 -1.84 -16.59
C LEU A 174 2.75 -2.59 -17.65
N VAL A 175 1.63 -3.21 -17.24
CA VAL A 175 0.73 -3.90 -18.17
C VAL A 175 0.15 -2.92 -19.18
N GLY A 176 -0.31 -1.75 -18.74
CA GLY A 176 -0.78 -0.69 -19.64
C GLY A 176 0.28 -0.23 -20.64
N ALA A 177 1.52 -0.05 -20.18
CA ALA A 177 2.64 0.33 -21.04
C ALA A 177 2.90 -0.73 -22.11
N LEU A 178 2.90 -2.02 -21.74
CA LEU A 178 3.09 -3.13 -22.68
C LEU A 178 2.02 -3.11 -23.78
N PHE A 179 0.75 -2.97 -23.42
CA PHE A 179 -0.34 -2.87 -24.39
C PHE A 179 -0.18 -1.68 -25.33
N ASN A 180 0.18 -0.50 -24.81
CA ASN A 180 0.36 0.69 -25.62
C ASN A 180 1.60 0.61 -26.53
N PHE A 181 2.69 -0.03 -26.08
CA PHE A 181 3.85 -0.30 -26.95
C PHE A 181 3.51 -1.24 -28.09
N THR A 182 2.83 -2.35 -27.78
CA THR A 182 2.37 -3.29 -28.81
C THR A 182 1.39 -2.61 -29.77
N ALA A 183 0.47 -1.80 -29.26
CA ALA A 183 -0.47 -1.03 -30.07
C ALA A 183 0.25 -0.07 -31.02
N ALA A 184 1.20 0.73 -30.51
CA ALA A 184 1.97 1.67 -31.32
C ALA A 184 2.75 0.95 -32.44
N LEU A 185 3.37 -0.20 -32.13
CA LEU A 185 4.06 -1.02 -33.11
C LEU A 185 3.10 -1.55 -34.20
N MET A 186 1.92 -2.04 -33.81
CA MET A 186 0.91 -2.52 -34.76
C MET A 186 0.36 -1.41 -35.65
N LEU A 187 0.16 -0.20 -35.11
CA LEU A 187 -0.26 0.96 -35.89
C LEU A 187 0.80 1.36 -36.92
N TRP A 188 2.08 1.36 -36.56
CA TRP A 188 3.16 1.62 -37.52
C TRP A 188 3.36 0.51 -38.55
N ALA A 189 3.07 -0.74 -38.18
CA ALA A 189 3.09 -1.87 -39.11
C ALA A 189 1.91 -1.87 -40.10
N GLY A 190 1.01 -0.88 -40.03
CA GLY A 190 -0.17 -0.78 -40.89
C GLY A 190 -1.36 -1.64 -40.42
N ALA A 191 -1.24 -2.36 -39.30
CA ALA A 191 -2.30 -3.15 -38.70
C ALA A 191 -3.23 -2.29 -37.82
N GLY A 192 -3.82 -1.26 -38.44
CA GLY A 192 -4.63 -0.23 -37.77
C GLY A 192 -5.73 -0.78 -36.85
N GLY A 193 -6.47 -1.80 -37.33
CA GLY A 193 -7.54 -2.44 -36.55
C GLY A 193 -7.06 -3.10 -35.26
N ILE A 194 -5.91 -3.80 -35.31
CA ILE A 194 -5.32 -4.45 -34.13
C ILE A 194 -4.76 -3.40 -33.17
N GLY A 195 -4.04 -2.41 -33.70
CA GLY A 195 -3.45 -1.34 -32.90
C GLY A 195 -4.50 -0.54 -32.14
N TRP A 196 -5.54 -0.06 -32.81
CA TRP A 196 -6.63 0.67 -32.15
C TRP A 196 -7.50 -0.23 -31.27
N GLY A 197 -7.63 -1.52 -31.60
CA GLY A 197 -8.28 -2.51 -30.73
C GLY A 197 -7.57 -2.65 -29.38
N LEU A 198 -6.23 -2.72 -29.37
CA LEU A 198 -5.43 -2.75 -28.14
C LEU A 198 -5.57 -1.46 -27.32
N VAL A 199 -5.56 -0.30 -27.98
CA VAL A 199 -5.81 1.00 -27.31
C VAL A 199 -7.22 1.03 -26.69
N ALA A 200 -8.22 0.51 -27.39
CA ALA A 200 -9.59 0.44 -26.88
C ALA A 200 -9.70 -0.42 -25.61
N VAL A 201 -8.97 -1.55 -25.54
CA VAL A 201 -8.89 -2.36 -24.31
C VAL A 201 -8.32 -1.54 -23.15
N VAL A 202 -7.21 -0.82 -23.37
CA VAL A 202 -6.62 0.05 -22.33
C VAL A 202 -7.59 1.13 -21.89
N LEU A 203 -8.29 1.77 -22.83
CA LEU A 203 -9.31 2.78 -22.53
C LEU A 203 -10.45 2.22 -21.68
N VAL A 204 -11.00 1.06 -22.04
CA VAL A 204 -12.07 0.40 -21.26
C VAL A 204 -11.59 0.11 -19.84
N LEU A 205 -10.40 -0.47 -19.67
CA LEU A 205 -9.84 -0.79 -18.35
C LEU A 205 -9.55 0.45 -17.52
N ALA A 206 -9.05 1.53 -18.13
CA ALA A 206 -8.81 2.79 -17.44
C ALA A 206 -10.12 3.45 -16.99
N ASN A 207 -11.14 3.42 -17.84
CA ASN A 207 -12.47 3.96 -17.55
C ASN A 207 -13.16 3.18 -16.42
N LEU A 208 -13.05 1.84 -16.45
CA LEU A 208 -13.55 0.95 -15.41
C LEU A 208 -12.96 1.29 -14.03
N ASN A 209 -11.66 1.59 -13.97
CA ASN A 209 -11.06 2.00 -12.70
C ASN A 209 -11.47 3.40 -12.27
N LEU A 210 -11.67 4.33 -13.22
CA LEU A 210 -12.02 5.71 -12.90
C LEU A 210 -13.43 5.80 -12.28
N TRP A 211 -14.41 5.08 -12.85
CA TRP A 211 -15.81 5.14 -12.42
C TRP A 211 -16.20 4.07 -11.41
N LEU A 212 -15.77 2.82 -11.62
CA LEU A 212 -16.16 1.69 -10.76
C LEU A 212 -15.12 1.38 -9.68
N ASN A 213 -14.03 2.14 -9.60
CA ASN A 213 -12.89 1.88 -8.69
C ASN A 213 -12.33 0.46 -8.82
N PHE A 214 -12.48 -0.16 -9.99
CA PHE A 214 -11.98 -1.50 -10.27
C PHE A 214 -10.73 -1.46 -11.15
N CYS A 215 -9.59 -1.79 -10.54
CA CYS A 215 -8.29 -1.89 -11.21
C CYS A 215 -8.00 -3.34 -11.58
N ALA A 216 -8.23 -3.72 -12.84
CA ALA A 216 -7.97 -5.07 -13.33
C ALA A 216 -6.50 -5.52 -13.13
N GLY A 217 -5.53 -4.62 -13.36
CA GLY A 217 -4.12 -4.91 -13.14
C GLY A 217 -3.79 -5.17 -11.67
N CYS A 218 -4.37 -4.39 -10.76
CA CYS A 218 -4.20 -4.57 -9.32
C CYS A 218 -4.84 -5.90 -8.86
N TRP A 219 -6.02 -6.24 -9.39
CA TRP A 219 -6.67 -7.54 -9.15
C TRP A 219 -5.78 -8.71 -9.61
N MET A 220 -5.23 -8.62 -10.82
CA MET A 220 -4.29 -9.61 -11.34
C MET A 220 -3.06 -9.76 -10.44
N TYR A 221 -2.46 -8.65 -9.98
CA TYR A 221 -1.36 -8.68 -9.01
C TYR A 221 -1.72 -9.50 -7.76
N TYR A 222 -2.88 -9.24 -7.16
CA TYR A 222 -3.32 -9.97 -5.97
C TYR A 222 -3.61 -11.44 -6.24
N GLN A 223 -4.06 -11.78 -7.45
CA GLN A 223 -4.25 -13.17 -7.85
C GLN A 223 -2.91 -13.90 -7.98
N LEU A 224 -1.87 -13.25 -8.52
CA LEU A 224 -0.52 -13.81 -8.61
C LEU A 224 0.10 -14.00 -7.21
N HIS A 225 -0.13 -13.06 -6.30
CA HIS A 225 0.23 -13.20 -4.89
C HIS A 225 -0.45 -14.41 -4.24
N ARG A 226 -1.76 -14.59 -4.48
CA ARG A 226 -2.53 -15.75 -3.98
C ARG A 226 -2.01 -17.09 -4.49
N LEU A 227 -1.45 -17.10 -5.71
CA LEU A 227 -0.81 -18.28 -6.30
C LEU A 227 0.62 -18.53 -5.81
N GLY A 228 1.16 -17.67 -4.93
CA GLY A 228 2.50 -17.82 -4.37
C GLY A 228 3.63 -17.54 -5.36
N ILE A 229 3.37 -16.77 -6.43
CA ILE A 229 4.37 -16.48 -7.45
C ILE A 229 5.44 -15.54 -6.87
N PRO A 230 6.75 -15.87 -6.98
CA PRO A 230 7.83 -15.02 -6.49
C PRO A 230 7.75 -13.60 -7.05
N GLY A 231 7.96 -12.60 -6.19
CA GLY A 231 7.91 -11.17 -6.56
C GLY A 231 6.54 -10.49 -6.36
N PHE A 232 5.46 -11.25 -6.12
CA PHE A 232 4.15 -10.72 -5.78
C PHE A 232 3.88 -10.93 -4.28
N THR A 233 4.29 -9.98 -3.45
CA THR A 233 4.27 -10.14 -1.97
C THR A 233 3.16 -9.37 -1.28
N GLN A 234 2.54 -8.38 -1.94
CA GLN A 234 1.58 -7.49 -1.28
C GLN A 234 0.16 -8.07 -1.29
N ALA A 235 -0.45 -8.20 -0.11
CA ALA A 235 -1.87 -8.50 0.06
C ALA A 235 -2.78 -7.25 -0.04
N ARG A 236 -4.08 -7.45 -0.33
CA ARG A 236 -5.09 -6.38 -0.32
C ARG A 236 -5.35 -5.94 1.12
N LEU A 237 -5.24 -4.64 1.38
CA LEU A 237 -5.63 -4.04 2.65
C LEU A 237 -7.16 -4.07 2.73
N SER A 238 -7.69 -4.72 3.77
CA SER A 238 -9.12 -4.80 4.08
C SER A 238 -9.63 -3.55 4.78
#